data_AF-A0A222VIV7-F1
#
_entry.id   AF-A0A222VIV7-F1
#
_cell.length_a   1.000
_cell.length_b   1.000
_cell.length_c   1.000
_cell.angle_alpha   90.00
_cell.angle_beta   90.00
_cell.angle_gamma   90.00
#
_symmetry.space_group_name_H-M   'P 1'
#
loop_
_entity.id
_entity.type
_entity.pdbx_description
1 polymer ?
#
loop_
_entity_poly.entity_id
_entity_poly.type
_entity_poly.pdbx_seq_one_letter_code
_entity_poly.pdbx_strand_id
1 'polypeptide(L)' 'MSADRDELMRLVRELPDEQIPQALSDMRKHLHPVDAHPWPPAFFASAPGDGISIAERADDLLREGLRRHDC' A
#
# COMPACT_ATOMS: atom_id res chain seq x y z
N MET A 1 -10.92 0.00 17.01
CA MET A 1 -11.39 -0.35 15.66
C MET A 1 -12.72 0.37 15.45
N SER A 2 -13.10 0.70 14.20
CA SER A 2 -14.40 1.34 13.93
C SER A 2 -15.51 0.29 14.03
N ALA A 3 -16.68 0.68 14.55
CA ALA A 3 -17.85 -0.21 14.66
C ALA A 3 -18.21 -0.87 13.31
N ASP A 4 -18.12 -0.12 12.21
CA ASP A 4 -18.39 -0.64 10.86
C ASP A 4 -17.39 -1.72 10.44
N ARG A 5 -16.13 -1.60 10.86
CA ARG A 5 -15.08 -2.58 10.54
C ARG A 5 -15.27 -3.86 11.36
N ASP A 6 -15.70 -3.74 12.60
CA ASP A 6 -15.98 -4.88 13.47
C ASP A 6 -17.20 -5.66 12.94
N GLU A 7 -18.23 -4.96 12.50
CA GLU A 7 -19.41 -5.57 11.87
C GLU A 7 -19.08 -6.31 10.57
N LEU A 8 -18.24 -5.72 9.71
CA LEU A 8 -17.78 -6.40 8.49
C LEU A 8 -17.04 -7.71 8.81
N MET A 9 -16.17 -7.69 9.82
CA MET A 9 -15.44 -8.89 10.24
C MET A 9 -16.36 -9.98 10.78
N ARG A 10 -17.46 -9.60 11.45
CA ARG A 10 -18.48 -10.53 11.91
C ARG A 10 -19.18 -11.20 10.72
N LEU A 11 -19.62 -10.41 9.74
CA LEU A 11 -20.30 -10.92 8.54
C LEU A 11 -19.40 -11.89 7.74
N VAL A 12 -18.11 -11.60 7.60
CA VAL A 12 -17.16 -12.48 6.91
C VAL A 12 -17.02 -13.83 7.61
N ARG A 13 -17.11 -13.88 8.95
CA ARG A 13 -17.01 -15.13 9.72
C ARG A 13 -18.25 -16.00 9.64
N GLU A 14 -19.42 -15.38 9.43
CA GLU A 14 -20.71 -16.08 9.36
C GLU A 14 -21.11 -16.45 7.94
N LEU A 15 -20.35 -16.00 6.93
CA LEU A 15 -20.68 -16.22 5.52
C LEU A 15 -20.48 -17.70 5.11
N PRO A 16 -21.47 -18.33 4.46
CA PRO A 16 -21.30 -19.68 3.90
C PRO A 16 -20.23 -19.74 2.82
N ASP A 17 -19.50 -20.86 2.76
CA ASP A 17 -18.38 -21.06 1.84
C ASP A 17 -18.78 -20.91 0.37
N GLU A 18 -20.02 -21.29 0.00
CA GLU A 18 -20.53 -21.17 -1.36
C GLU A 18 -20.71 -19.70 -1.79
N GLN A 19 -20.86 -18.79 -0.83
CA GLN A 19 -21.05 -17.36 -1.07
C GLN A 19 -19.74 -16.56 -1.01
N ILE A 20 -18.67 -17.15 -0.46
CA ILE A 20 -17.32 -16.54 -0.40
C ILE A 20 -16.85 -16.07 -1.79
N PRO A 21 -16.97 -16.84 -2.89
CA PRO A 21 -16.48 -16.41 -4.20
C PRO A 21 -17.17 -15.13 -4.71
N GLN A 22 -18.49 -15.01 -4.48
CA GLN A 22 -19.26 -13.85 -4.90
C GLN A 22 -18.91 -12.63 -4.03
N ALA A 23 -18.85 -12.79 -2.71
CA ALA A 23 -18.47 -11.71 -1.80
C ALA A 23 -17.04 -11.18 -2.08
N LEU A 24 -16.10 -12.07 -2.41
CA LEU A 24 -14.75 -11.67 -2.84
C LEU A 24 -14.77 -10.90 -4.15
N SER A 25 -15.59 -11.31 -5.12
CA SER A 25 -15.75 -10.60 -6.40
C SER A 25 -16.25 -9.17 -6.18
N ASP A 26 -17.27 -9.01 -5.33
CA ASP A 26 -17.85 -7.69 -5.05
C ASP A 26 -16.89 -6.81 -4.24
N MET A 27 -16.19 -7.36 -3.25
CA MET A 27 -15.20 -6.59 -2.50
C MET A 27 -13.98 -6.21 -3.33
N ARG A 28 -13.53 -7.07 -4.24
CA ARG A 28 -12.45 -6.72 -5.17
C ARG A 28 -12.80 -5.52 -6.05
N LYS A 29 -14.07 -5.31 -6.43
CA LYS A 29 -14.51 -4.11 -7.16
C LYS A 29 -14.28 -2.82 -6.37
N HIS A 30 -14.47 -2.87 -5.04
CA HIS A 30 -14.22 -1.73 -4.15
C HIS A 30 -12.74 -1.56 -3.78
N LEU A 31 -11.97 -2.65 -3.83
CA LEU A 31 -10.53 -2.68 -3.57
C LEU A 31 -9.69 -2.49 -4.83
N HIS A 32 -10.30 -2.37 -6.02
CA HIS A 32 -9.59 -2.01 -7.24
C HIS A 32 -8.77 -0.75 -6.93
N PRO A 33 -7.44 -0.86 -6.92
CA PRO A 33 -6.58 0.23 -6.50
C PRO A 33 -6.81 1.39 -7.45
N VAL A 34 -6.70 2.61 -6.93
CA VAL A 34 -5.67 3.62 -7.24
C VAL A 34 -4.68 3.29 -8.40
N ASP A 35 -5.11 2.63 -9.49
CA ASP A 35 -4.32 2.32 -10.69
C ASP A 35 -4.02 3.59 -11.50
N ALA A 36 -4.62 4.72 -11.11
CA ALA A 36 -4.20 6.02 -11.60
C ALA A 36 -2.75 6.36 -11.17
N HIS A 37 -2.21 5.76 -10.11
CA HIS A 37 -0.84 5.94 -9.64
C HIS A 37 -0.25 4.61 -9.15
N PRO A 38 0.38 3.82 -10.03
CA PRO A 38 1.09 2.62 -9.59
C PRO A 38 2.13 3.00 -8.54
N TRP A 39 2.08 2.30 -7.41
CA TRP A 39 3.17 2.30 -6.45
C TRP A 39 4.16 1.19 -6.84
N PRO A 40 5.47 1.45 -6.87
CA PRO A 40 6.07 2.74 -6.57
C PRO A 40 5.92 3.74 -7.75
N PRO A 41 5.71 5.05 -7.47
CA PRO A 41 5.67 6.07 -8.51
C PRO A 41 6.92 6.04 -9.38
N ALA A 42 6.85 6.52 -10.62
CA ALA A 42 7.99 6.51 -11.54
C ALA A 42 9.24 7.26 -11.02
N PHE A 43 9.07 8.18 -10.07
CA PHE A 43 10.16 8.90 -9.41
C PHE A 43 10.69 8.23 -8.14
N PHE A 44 10.05 7.16 -7.67
CA PHE A 44 10.47 6.44 -6.48
C PHE A 44 11.83 5.79 -6.75
N ALA A 45 12.80 6.07 -5.87
CA ALA A 45 14.22 5.73 -6.05
C ALA A 45 14.95 6.43 -7.22
N SER A 46 14.34 7.45 -7.83
CA SER A 46 15.07 8.36 -8.72
C SER A 46 15.84 9.40 -7.89
N ALA A 47 17.15 9.48 -8.10
CA ALA A 47 17.99 10.55 -7.57
C ALA A 47 18.84 11.11 -8.73
N PRO A 48 19.01 12.44 -8.84
CA PRO A 48 19.94 12.99 -9.81
C PRO A 48 21.37 12.55 -9.45
N GLY A 49 22.00 11.75 -10.32
CA GLY A 49 23.33 11.18 -10.09
C GLY A 49 23.68 10.09 -11.10
N ASP A 50 24.89 9.55 -11.01
CA ASP A 50 25.42 8.50 -11.90
C ASP A 50 24.97 7.07 -11.53
N GLY A 51 23.99 6.93 -10.65
CA GLY A 51 23.41 5.66 -10.19
C GLY A 51 24.30 4.86 -9.23
N ILE A 52 25.62 4.88 -9.45
CA ILE A 52 26.61 4.14 -8.65
C ILE A 52 26.87 4.85 -7.32
N SER A 53 27.09 6.17 -7.33
CA SER A 53 27.32 6.94 -6.10
C SER A 53 26.11 7.01 -5.16
N ILE A 54 24.90 6.86 -5.71
CA ILE A 54 23.64 6.87 -4.95
C ILE A 54 23.44 5.54 -4.22
N ALA A 55 23.75 4.42 -4.88
CA ALA A 55 23.65 3.10 -4.26
C ALA A 55 24.62 2.94 -3.08
N GLU A 56 25.85 3.44 -3.22
CA GLU A 56 26.87 3.39 -2.16
C GLU A 56 26.52 4.26 -0.94
N ARG A 57 25.69 5.29 -1.13
CA ARG A 57 25.29 6.25 -0.09
C ARG A 57 23.82 6.14 0.32
N ALA A 58 23.14 5.08 -0.12
CA ALA A 58 21.70 4.93 0.05
C ALA A 58 21.27 5.03 1.51
N ASP A 59 21.99 4.37 2.42
CA ASP A 59 21.68 4.38 3.85
C ASP A 59 21.81 5.76 4.48
N ASP A 60 22.79 6.57 4.06
CA ASP A 60 23.00 7.92 4.57
C ASP A 60 21.95 8.90 4.02
N LEU A 61 21.62 8.80 2.73
CA LEU A 61 20.58 9.61 2.08
C LEU A 61 19.19 9.31 2.67
N LEU A 62 18.87 8.04 2.93
CA LEU A 62 17.62 7.64 3.57
C LEU A 62 17.54 8.15 5.02
N ARG A 63 18.66 8.09 5.76
CA ARG A 63 18.76 8.61 7.13
C ARG A 63 18.60 10.14 7.19
N GLU A 64 19.01 10.87 6.16
CA GLU A 64 18.81 12.32 6.04
C GLU A 64 17.39 12.71 5.60
N GLY A 65 16.77 11.92 4.70
CA GLY A 65 15.42 12.15 4.17
C GLY A 65 14.30 11.85 5.18
N LEU A 66 14.43 10.75 5.94
CA LEU A 66 13.46 10.35 6.96
C LEU A 66 13.33 11.35 8.13
N ARG A 67 14.34 12.20 8.36
CA ARG A 67 14.28 13.24 9.41
C ARG A 67 13.50 14.49 9.00
N ARG A 68 13.12 14.65 7.73
CA ARG A 68 12.49 15.89 7.23
C ARG A 68 10.96 15.81 7.12
N HIS A 69 10.37 14.65 7.38
CA HIS A 69 8.93 14.43 7.34
C HIS A 69 8.28 14.16 8.70
N ASP A 70 9.03 14.28 9.80
CA ASP A 70 8.46 14.42 11.14
C ASP A 70 8.39 15.90 11.51
N CYS A 71 7.33 16.59 11.06
CA CYS A 71 6.75 17.83 11.60
C CYS A 71 5.39 18.09 10.93
#